data_AF-A0A0J7IDC4-F1
#
_entry.id   AF-A0A0J7IDC4-F1
#
_cell.length_a   1.000
_cell.length_b   1.000
_cell.length_c   1.000
_cell.angle_alpha   90.00
_cell.angle_beta   90.00
_cell.angle_gamma   90.00
#
_symmetry.space_group_name_H-M   'P 1'
#
loop_
_entity.id
_entity.type
_entity.pdbx_description
1 polymer ?
#
loop_
_entity_poly.entity_id
_entity_poly.type
_entity_poly.pdbx_seq_one_letter_code
_entity_poly.pdbx_strand_id
1 'polypeptide(L)'
;MIKTATRSTAIVFLLLGFLGYSQNKKNFSGIPNILQQIIPNDRIDSWVLVYNNYGKNQEIKISGGKTDYTPQFSGFNLFPEEDSFYYIAYNAGGKTNYITDLEGLKKFAGKIDNAEEAVIILTADGYMVDEEFKDVAGNYYEDSAHYYLDMGKLTSKECPYQKTHYTLTVNKSSGTVSNVKDNGTYIELYNKKCANNPRLLKIQKKEEPKDEPKKSTKRK
;
A
#
# COMPACT_ATOMS: atom_id res chain seq x y z
N MET A 1 56.13 -11.84 -6.90
CA MET A 1 55.12 -10.93 -7.50
C MET A 1 53.75 -11.56 -7.76
N ILE A 2 53.61 -12.89 -7.88
CA ILE A 2 52.33 -13.53 -8.22
C ILE A 2 51.28 -13.52 -7.07
N LYS A 3 51.70 -13.53 -5.79
CA LYS A 3 50.79 -13.58 -4.63
C LYS A 3 49.97 -12.29 -4.39
N THR A 4 50.46 -11.13 -4.83
CA THR A 4 49.78 -9.85 -4.61
C THR A 4 48.64 -9.66 -5.62
N ALA A 5 48.87 -10.05 -6.88
CA ALA A 5 47.89 -9.95 -7.95
C ALA A 5 46.63 -10.79 -7.65
N THR A 6 46.79 -12.03 -7.17
CA THR A 6 45.66 -12.93 -6.85
C THR A 6 44.81 -12.43 -5.67
N ARG A 7 45.43 -11.79 -4.68
CA ARG A 7 44.72 -11.15 -3.55
C ARG A 7 43.91 -9.94 -4.00
N SER A 8 44.46 -9.11 -4.89
CA SER A 8 43.76 -7.95 -5.43
C SER A 8 42.55 -8.36 -6.28
N THR A 9 42.64 -9.41 -7.08
CA THR A 9 41.51 -9.91 -7.90
C THR A 9 40.35 -10.42 -7.04
N ALA A 10 40.63 -11.15 -5.95
CA ALA A 10 39.61 -11.64 -5.03
C ALA A 10 38.84 -10.50 -4.33
N ILE A 11 39.53 -9.41 -3.97
CA ILE A 11 38.92 -8.22 -3.36
C ILE A 11 38.01 -7.49 -4.36
N VAL A 12 38.40 -7.40 -5.64
CA VAL A 12 37.57 -6.81 -6.69
C VAL A 12 36.30 -7.63 -6.92
N PHE A 13 36.37 -8.96 -6.96
CA PHE A 13 35.18 -9.81 -7.09
C PHE A 13 34.26 -9.74 -5.86
N LEU A 14 34.81 -9.61 -4.65
CA LEU A 14 34.03 -9.37 -3.44
C LEU A 14 33.30 -8.02 -3.50
N LEU A 15 33.98 -6.94 -3.90
CA LEU A 15 33.38 -5.60 -4.01
C LEU A 15 32.33 -5.52 -5.12
N LEU A 16 32.53 -6.19 -6.25
CA LEU A 16 31.52 -6.29 -7.31
C LEU A 16 30.27 -7.07 -6.86
N GLY A 17 30.43 -8.07 -5.99
CA GLY A 17 29.30 -8.79 -5.37
C GLY A 17 28.44 -7.91 -4.46
N PHE A 18 29.04 -6.96 -3.73
CA PHE A 18 28.30 -6.04 -2.87
C PHE A 18 27.51 -4.98 -3.65
N LEU A 19 28.02 -4.52 -4.80
CA LEU A 19 27.34 -3.52 -5.63
C LEU A 19 26.12 -4.08 -6.37
N GLY A 20 26.03 -5.40 -6.55
CA GLY A 20 24.92 -6.05 -7.26
C GLY A 20 23.60 -6.16 -6.47
N TYR A 21 23.60 -5.93 -5.16
CA TYR A 21 22.44 -6.22 -4.29
C TYR A 21 21.75 -5.00 -3.67
N SER A 22 22.24 -3.78 -3.89
CA SER A 22 21.57 -2.58 -3.40
C SER A 22 20.67 -1.99 -4.49
N GLN A 23 19.56 -2.67 -4.78
CA GLN A 23 18.44 -1.97 -5.43
C GLN A 23 17.79 -1.09 -4.37
N ASN A 24 18.01 0.22 -4.49
CA ASN A 24 17.39 1.18 -3.58
C ASN A 24 15.89 1.24 -3.85
N LYS A 25 15.11 0.97 -2.80
CA LYS A 25 13.66 1.11 -2.83
C LYS A 25 13.28 2.58 -3.01
N LYS A 26 12.27 2.81 -3.84
CA LYS A 26 11.64 4.10 -4.09
C LYS A 26 10.34 4.18 -3.29
N ASN A 27 10.15 5.25 -2.54
CA ASN A 27 8.90 5.50 -1.82
C ASN A 27 7.88 6.16 -2.75
N PHE A 28 6.61 5.79 -2.64
CA PHE A 28 5.55 6.50 -3.33
C PHE A 28 5.35 7.90 -2.73
N SER A 29 5.17 8.89 -3.59
CA SER A 29 4.99 10.30 -3.21
C SER A 29 3.60 10.62 -2.66
N GLY A 30 2.74 9.61 -2.48
CA GLY A 30 1.39 9.71 -1.92
C GLY A 30 0.26 9.53 -2.93
N ILE A 31 -0.96 9.34 -2.45
CA ILE A 31 -2.15 9.00 -3.23
C ILE A 31 -2.45 10.03 -4.35
N PRO A 32 -2.46 11.36 -4.08
CA PRO A 32 -2.64 12.33 -5.17
C PRO A 32 -1.58 12.21 -6.25
N ASN A 33 -0.33 11.92 -5.88
CA ASN A 33 0.77 11.82 -6.82
C ASN A 33 0.71 10.53 -7.64
N ILE A 34 0.31 9.40 -7.01
CA ILE A 34 0.05 8.13 -7.68
C ILE A 34 -1.02 8.32 -8.77
N LEU A 35 -2.17 8.88 -8.39
CA LEU A 35 -3.29 9.10 -9.32
C LEU A 35 -2.93 10.07 -10.46
N GLN A 36 -2.01 11.00 -10.23
CA GLN A 36 -1.51 11.88 -11.28
C GLN A 36 -0.58 11.19 -12.29
N GLN A 37 -0.05 10.00 -12.01
CA GLN A 37 0.79 9.27 -12.97
C GLN A 37 -0.01 8.34 -13.89
N ILE A 38 -1.34 8.31 -13.79
CA ILE A 38 -2.18 7.50 -14.68
C ILE A 38 -1.99 7.92 -16.14
N ILE A 39 -1.77 6.92 -16.98
CA ILE A 39 -1.80 6.95 -18.43
C ILE A 39 -3.08 6.23 -18.86
N PRO A 40 -4.05 6.95 -19.44
CA PRO A 40 -5.31 6.35 -19.87
C PRO A 40 -5.09 5.26 -20.93
N ASN A 41 -5.75 4.12 -20.78
CA ASN A 41 -5.66 2.99 -21.71
C ASN A 41 -6.23 3.31 -23.10
N ASP A 42 -7.31 4.09 -23.12
CA ASP A 42 -7.98 4.50 -24.34
C ASP A 42 -7.54 5.90 -24.76
N ARG A 43 -7.68 6.19 -26.06
CA ARG A 43 -7.48 7.54 -26.56
C ARG A 43 -8.59 8.44 -26.00
N ILE A 44 -8.21 9.30 -25.06
CA ILE A 44 -9.07 10.33 -24.50
C ILE A 44 -8.60 11.71 -24.95
N ASP A 45 -9.55 12.62 -25.11
CA ASP A 45 -9.28 13.99 -25.55
C ASP A 45 -8.70 14.80 -24.39
N SER A 46 -9.30 14.66 -23.20
CA SER A 46 -8.91 15.36 -21.98
C SER A 46 -9.45 14.66 -20.74
N TRP A 47 -8.83 14.92 -19.59
CA TRP A 47 -9.35 14.49 -18.30
C TRP A 47 -8.91 15.38 -17.15
N VAL A 48 -9.69 15.33 -16.07
CA VAL A 48 -9.46 16.04 -14.83
C VAL A 48 -9.55 15.04 -13.67
N LEU A 49 -8.48 14.96 -12.88
CA LEU A 49 -8.51 14.32 -11.57
C LEU A 49 -9.02 15.32 -10.55
N VAL A 50 -10.08 14.96 -9.83
CA VAL A 50 -10.68 15.82 -8.82
C VAL A 50 -10.64 15.11 -7.47
N TYR A 51 -10.20 15.85 -6.46
CA TYR A 51 -10.35 15.46 -5.06
C TYR A 51 -11.53 16.24 -4.47
N ASN A 52 -12.54 15.53 -3.97
CA ASN A 52 -13.64 16.11 -3.21
C ASN A 52 -13.39 15.92 -1.72
N ASN A 53 -13.46 17.01 -0.97
CA ASN A 53 -13.36 16.98 0.48
C ASN A 53 -14.50 17.80 1.08
N TYR A 54 -15.40 17.16 1.82
CA TYR A 54 -16.62 17.79 2.37
C TYR A 54 -17.41 18.60 1.32
N GLY A 55 -17.61 18.03 0.13
CA GLY A 55 -18.36 18.65 -0.96
C GLY A 55 -17.61 19.73 -1.74
N LYS A 56 -16.36 20.04 -1.37
CA LYS A 56 -15.50 20.99 -2.09
C LYS A 56 -14.61 20.25 -3.07
N ASN A 57 -14.76 20.56 -4.35
CA ASN A 57 -13.88 20.03 -5.40
C ASN A 57 -12.56 20.79 -5.47
N GLN A 58 -11.47 20.05 -5.56
CA GLN A 58 -10.15 20.53 -5.89
C GLN A 58 -9.65 19.75 -7.12
N GLU A 59 -9.38 20.47 -8.21
CA GLU A 59 -8.75 19.89 -9.39
C GLU A 59 -7.27 19.64 -9.09
N ILE A 60 -6.86 18.36 -9.13
CA ILE A 60 -5.50 17.92 -8.81
C ILE A 60 -4.65 17.86 -10.08
N LYS A 61 -5.23 17.38 -11.19
CA LYS A 61 -4.55 17.31 -12.49
C LYS A 61 -5.55 17.58 -13.61
N ILE A 62 -5.09 18.33 -14.60
CA ILE A 62 -5.78 18.57 -15.86
C ILE A 62 -4.85 18.09 -16.97
N SER A 63 -5.38 17.29 -17.89
CA SER A 63 -4.63 16.75 -19.04
C SER A 63 -5.48 16.91 -20.30
N GLY A 64 -4.84 17.27 -21.41
CA GLY A 64 -5.55 17.50 -22.69
C GLY A 64 -6.34 18.81 -22.76
N GLY A 65 -6.21 19.68 -21.76
CA GLY A 65 -6.90 20.98 -21.69
C GLY A 65 -8.08 21.00 -20.71
N LYS A 66 -8.62 22.20 -20.48
CA LYS A 66 -9.74 22.37 -19.54
C LYS A 66 -10.99 21.72 -20.10
N THR A 67 -11.62 20.87 -19.30
CA THR A 67 -12.87 20.17 -19.65
C THR A 67 -13.96 20.69 -18.73
N ASP A 68 -15.11 21.05 -19.29
CA ASP A 68 -16.29 21.32 -18.47
C ASP A 68 -16.89 19.98 -18.01
N TYR A 69 -17.14 19.87 -16.70
CA TYR A 69 -17.74 18.69 -16.09
C TYR A 69 -18.66 19.09 -14.94
N THR A 70 -19.58 18.18 -14.60
CA THR A 70 -20.47 18.33 -13.46
C THR A 70 -19.81 17.71 -12.23
N PRO A 71 -19.78 18.41 -11.09
CA PRO A 71 -19.34 17.85 -9.82
C PRO A 71 -20.02 16.52 -9.48
N GLN A 72 -19.25 15.57 -8.97
CA GLN A 72 -19.76 14.29 -8.49
C GLN A 72 -19.92 14.29 -6.96
N PHE A 73 -20.83 13.46 -6.46
CA PHE A 73 -21.15 13.33 -5.02
C PHE A 73 -20.66 11.99 -4.43
N SER A 74 -19.99 11.18 -5.23
CA SER A 74 -19.35 9.93 -4.85
C SER A 74 -18.10 9.71 -5.69
N GLY A 75 -17.23 8.83 -5.21
CA GLY A 75 -15.97 8.55 -5.87
C GLY A 75 -15.25 7.34 -5.30
N PHE A 76 -14.01 7.17 -5.73
CA PHE A 76 -13.12 6.11 -5.29
C PHE A 76 -12.09 6.64 -4.30
N ASN A 77 -11.50 5.71 -3.54
CA ASN A 77 -10.42 5.98 -2.61
C ASN A 77 -9.39 4.86 -2.70
N LEU A 78 -8.10 5.20 -2.77
CA LEU A 78 -7.02 4.20 -2.73
C LEU A 78 -6.70 3.74 -1.30
N PHE A 79 -7.09 4.53 -0.32
CA PHE A 79 -7.07 4.20 1.09
C PHE A 79 -8.38 4.68 1.72
N PRO A 80 -9.05 3.88 2.58
CA PRO A 80 -10.32 4.29 3.17
C PRO A 80 -10.15 5.60 3.97
N GLU A 81 -10.80 6.66 3.50
CA GLU A 81 -10.95 7.93 4.20
C GLU A 81 -12.43 8.25 4.37
N GLU A 82 -12.77 8.86 5.51
CA GLU A 82 -14.12 9.34 5.78
C GLU A 82 -14.31 10.73 5.15
N ASP A 83 -15.47 10.97 4.54
CA ASP A 83 -15.92 12.26 4.00
C ASP A 83 -15.09 12.89 2.86
N SER A 84 -14.14 12.14 2.27
CA SER A 84 -13.38 12.53 1.08
C SER A 84 -13.41 11.44 0.01
N PHE A 85 -13.27 11.84 -1.26
CA PHE A 85 -13.12 10.90 -2.37
C PHE A 85 -12.45 11.54 -3.58
N TYR A 86 -11.92 10.69 -4.46
CA TYR A 86 -11.44 11.08 -5.78
C TYR A 86 -12.44 10.67 -6.85
N TYR A 87 -12.52 11.43 -7.92
CA TYR A 87 -13.14 11.00 -9.17
C TYR A 87 -12.39 11.56 -10.36
N ILE A 88 -12.58 10.95 -11.52
CA ILE A 88 -12.03 11.45 -12.78
C ILE A 88 -13.20 11.82 -13.68
N ALA A 89 -13.17 13.03 -14.23
CA ALA A 89 -14.01 13.42 -15.36
C ALA A 89 -13.16 13.41 -16.63
N TYR A 90 -13.59 12.72 -17.68
CA TYR A 90 -12.82 12.64 -18.93
C TYR A 90 -13.71 12.81 -20.16
N ASN A 91 -13.16 13.41 -21.22
CA ASN A 91 -13.83 13.55 -22.50
C ASN A 91 -13.26 12.52 -23.49
N ALA A 92 -14.16 11.78 -24.12
CA ALA A 92 -13.82 10.86 -25.20
C ALA A 92 -14.88 10.96 -26.29
N GLY A 93 -14.46 11.38 -27.49
CA GLY A 93 -15.36 11.49 -28.64
C GLY A 93 -16.46 12.54 -28.45
N GLY A 94 -16.14 13.63 -27.75
CA GLY A 94 -17.06 14.74 -27.47
C GLY A 94 -18.08 14.47 -26.36
N LYS A 95 -17.93 13.37 -25.60
CA LYS A 95 -18.77 13.05 -24.44
C LYS A 95 -17.97 13.06 -23.16
N THR A 96 -18.49 13.75 -22.14
CA THR A 96 -17.96 13.71 -20.77
C THR A 96 -18.44 12.45 -20.06
N ASN A 97 -17.49 11.71 -19.51
CA ASN A 97 -17.69 10.49 -18.73
C ASN A 97 -17.03 10.64 -17.35
N TYR A 98 -17.42 9.78 -16.41
CA TYR A 98 -16.96 9.85 -15.03
C TYR A 98 -16.47 8.49 -14.53
N ILE A 99 -15.45 8.52 -13.68
CA ILE A 99 -14.96 7.37 -12.93
C ILE A 99 -15.10 7.70 -11.47
N THR A 100 -15.96 6.95 -10.80
CA THR A 100 -16.34 7.16 -9.40
C THR A 100 -16.15 5.91 -8.54
N ASP A 101 -15.50 4.88 -9.08
CA ASP A 101 -15.23 3.63 -8.37
C ASP A 101 -13.89 3.02 -8.82
N LEU A 102 -13.40 2.05 -8.04
CA LEU A 102 -12.10 1.40 -8.29
C LEU A 102 -12.12 0.52 -9.55
N GLU A 103 -13.28 -0.01 -9.97
CA GLU A 103 -13.37 -0.83 -11.18
C GLU A 103 -13.21 0.04 -12.44
N GLY A 104 -13.88 1.19 -12.47
CA GLY A 104 -13.73 2.21 -13.50
C GLY A 104 -12.32 2.77 -13.53
N LEU A 105 -11.71 3.00 -12.36
CA LEU A 105 -10.31 3.46 -12.26
C LEU A 105 -9.35 2.43 -12.85
N LYS A 106 -9.53 1.16 -12.52
CA LYS A 106 -8.75 0.05 -13.07
C LYS A 106 -8.89 -0.06 -14.60
N LYS A 107 -10.11 0.10 -15.13
CA LYS A 107 -10.33 0.11 -16.59
C LYS A 107 -9.70 1.32 -17.27
N PHE A 108 -9.75 2.48 -16.63
CA PHE A 108 -9.21 3.72 -17.17
C PHE A 108 -7.70 3.69 -17.28
N ALA A 109 -6.99 3.21 -16.25
CA ALA A 109 -5.55 2.93 -16.34
C ALA A 109 -5.27 1.79 -17.33
N GLY A 110 -6.02 0.69 -17.22
CA GLY A 110 -5.95 -0.47 -18.10
C GLY A 110 -4.60 -1.19 -18.03
N LYS A 111 -3.65 -0.80 -18.88
CA LYS A 111 -2.29 -1.36 -18.90
C LYS A 111 -1.45 -0.77 -17.77
N ILE A 112 -0.47 -1.54 -17.30
CA ILE A 112 0.54 -1.06 -16.36
C ILE A 112 1.73 -0.51 -17.15
N ASP A 113 1.79 0.80 -17.32
CA ASP A 113 2.91 1.49 -17.94
C ASP A 113 3.91 2.02 -16.90
N ASN A 114 3.48 2.21 -15.64
CA ASN A 114 4.34 2.61 -14.51
C ASN A 114 3.99 1.89 -13.18
N ALA A 115 4.80 2.14 -12.14
CA ALA A 115 4.62 1.50 -10.84
C ALA A 115 3.35 2.00 -10.11
N GLU A 116 2.96 3.25 -10.33
CA GLU A 116 1.77 3.87 -9.76
C GLU A 116 0.48 3.21 -10.29
N GLU A 117 0.43 2.83 -11.56
CA GLU A 117 -0.67 2.06 -12.14
C GLU A 117 -0.72 0.63 -11.59
N ALA A 118 0.43 0.03 -11.29
CA ALA A 118 0.48 -1.27 -10.63
C ALA A 118 -0.16 -1.20 -9.23
N VAL A 119 0.08 -0.13 -8.48
CA VAL A 119 -0.58 0.13 -7.19
C VAL A 119 -2.09 0.25 -7.36
N ILE A 120 -2.56 1.03 -8.32
CA ILE A 120 -3.99 1.25 -8.58
C ILE A 120 -4.72 -0.08 -8.82
N ILE A 121 -4.12 -0.96 -9.62
CA ILE A 121 -4.71 -2.28 -9.90
C ILE A 121 -4.78 -3.14 -8.65
N LEU A 122 -3.72 -3.14 -7.83
CA LEU A 122 -3.66 -3.91 -6.59
C LEU A 122 -4.60 -3.37 -5.50
N THR A 123 -4.96 -2.10 -5.55
CA THR A 123 -5.98 -1.53 -4.64
C THR A 123 -7.34 -2.18 -4.79
N ALA A 124 -7.74 -2.56 -6.01
CA ALA A 124 -8.97 -3.31 -6.22
C ALA A 124 -8.95 -4.68 -5.48
N ASP A 125 -7.76 -5.24 -5.23
CA ASP A 125 -7.55 -6.50 -4.51
C ASP A 125 -7.32 -6.29 -2.98
N GLY A 126 -7.51 -5.05 -2.50
CA GLY A 126 -7.44 -4.65 -1.11
C GLY A 126 -6.03 -4.31 -0.60
N TYR A 127 -5.04 -4.18 -1.48
CA TYR A 127 -3.71 -3.67 -1.10
C TYR A 127 -3.70 -2.14 -1.12
N MET A 128 -2.87 -1.53 -0.28
CA MET A 128 -2.84 -0.09 -0.14
C MET A 128 -1.42 0.42 0.08
N VAL A 129 -1.16 1.62 -0.42
CA VAL A 129 0.02 2.39 -0.05
C VAL A 129 -0.29 3.06 1.27
N ASP A 130 0.44 2.67 2.31
CA ASP A 130 0.33 3.27 3.64
C ASP A 130 1.29 4.48 3.72
N GLU A 131 0.74 5.68 3.55
CA GLU A 131 1.53 6.92 3.51
C GLU A 131 2.23 7.24 4.84
N GLU A 132 1.75 6.69 5.95
CA GLU A 132 2.38 6.83 7.27
C GLU A 132 3.55 5.84 7.44
N PHE A 133 3.54 4.73 6.73
CA PHE A 133 4.50 3.62 6.84
C PHE A 133 5.19 3.33 5.51
N LYS A 134 5.60 4.37 4.77
CA LYS A 134 6.15 4.24 3.40
C LYS A 134 7.32 3.28 3.28
N ASP A 135 8.21 3.22 4.27
CA ASP A 135 9.37 2.32 4.26
C ASP A 135 9.01 0.84 4.44
N VAL A 136 7.79 0.54 4.91
CA VAL A 136 7.27 -0.81 5.12
C VAL A 136 6.23 -1.18 4.08
N ALA A 137 5.28 -0.28 3.79
CA ALA A 137 4.04 -0.57 3.08
C ALA A 137 3.68 0.54 2.08
N GLY A 138 4.66 1.21 1.50
CA GLY A 138 4.45 2.28 0.53
C GLY A 138 5.68 2.54 -0.35
N ASN A 139 6.37 1.47 -0.74
CA ASN A 139 7.59 1.56 -1.53
C ASN A 139 7.67 0.44 -2.57
N TYR A 140 8.61 0.59 -3.50
CA TYR A 140 8.84 -0.40 -4.54
C TYR A 140 10.27 -0.37 -5.04
N TYR A 141 10.65 -1.42 -5.74
CA TYR A 141 11.80 -1.43 -6.64
C TYR A 141 11.41 -2.15 -7.92
N GLU A 142 12.27 -2.10 -8.93
CA GLU A 142 11.93 -2.62 -10.24
C GLU A 142 13.17 -3.11 -10.98
N ASP A 143 12.96 -4.09 -11.85
CA ASP A 143 13.92 -4.48 -12.87
C ASP A 143 13.33 -4.27 -14.28
N SER A 144 13.95 -4.85 -15.30
CA SER A 144 13.48 -4.72 -16.68
C SER A 144 12.09 -5.35 -16.94
N ALA A 145 11.67 -6.31 -16.13
CA ALA A 145 10.48 -7.14 -16.37
C ALA A 145 9.41 -7.02 -15.27
N HIS A 146 9.76 -6.58 -14.06
CA HIS A 146 8.87 -6.61 -12.91
C HIS A 146 8.92 -5.34 -12.06
N TYR A 147 7.78 -5.01 -11.48
CA TYR A 147 7.68 -4.18 -10.28
C TYR A 147 7.60 -5.07 -9.05
N TYR A 148 8.32 -4.70 -8.00
CA TYR A 148 8.30 -5.36 -6.70
C TYR A 148 7.77 -4.35 -5.69
N LEU A 149 6.53 -4.55 -5.24
CA LEU A 149 5.75 -3.57 -4.50
C LEU A 149 5.62 -4.04 -3.05
N ASP A 150 6.01 -3.18 -2.11
CA ASP A 150 5.75 -3.38 -0.69
C ASP A 150 4.52 -2.57 -0.29
N MET A 151 3.44 -3.28 0.01
CA MET A 151 2.12 -2.70 0.24
C MET A 151 1.51 -3.21 1.54
N GLY A 152 0.63 -2.41 2.13
CA GLY A 152 -0.19 -2.81 3.25
C GLY A 152 -1.44 -3.53 2.77
N LYS A 153 -2.04 -4.34 3.64
CA LYS A 153 -3.42 -4.83 3.50
C LYS A 153 -4.08 -4.88 4.86
N LEU A 154 -5.31 -4.39 4.93
CA LEU A 154 -6.11 -4.44 6.14
C LEU A 154 -6.61 -5.88 6.33
N THR A 155 -6.03 -6.60 7.28
CA THR A 155 -6.35 -8.03 7.53
C THR A 155 -7.37 -8.22 8.64
N SER A 156 -7.51 -7.25 9.53
CA SER A 156 -8.59 -7.23 10.52
C SER A 156 -9.04 -5.80 10.80
N LYS A 157 -10.36 -5.58 10.72
CA LYS A 157 -11.03 -4.35 11.18
C LYS A 157 -11.46 -4.43 12.64
N GLU A 158 -11.39 -5.62 13.24
CA GLU A 158 -11.95 -5.91 14.55
C GLU A 158 -10.89 -5.83 15.65
N CYS A 159 -10.94 -6.75 16.61
CA CYS A 159 -10.10 -6.80 17.78
C CYS A 159 -9.09 -7.95 17.67
N PRO A 160 -7.84 -7.71 17.27
CA PRO A 160 -7.21 -6.42 17.01
C PRO A 160 -7.42 -5.87 15.58
N TYR A 161 -7.28 -4.55 15.43
CA TYR A 161 -7.17 -3.91 14.13
C TYR A 161 -5.77 -4.23 13.60
N GLN A 162 -5.68 -4.81 12.41
CA GLN A 162 -4.41 -5.30 11.87
C GLN A 162 -4.18 -4.85 10.43
N LYS A 163 -3.00 -4.27 10.20
CA LYS A 163 -2.44 -4.11 8.86
C LYS A 163 -1.23 -5.02 8.70
N THR A 164 -1.20 -5.74 7.58
CA THR A 164 -0.16 -6.71 7.25
C THR A 164 0.61 -6.26 6.03
N HIS A 165 1.93 -6.43 6.06
CA HIS A 165 2.83 -6.06 4.98
C HIS A 165 2.93 -7.22 3.98
N TYR A 166 2.71 -6.90 2.70
CA TYR A 166 2.90 -7.81 1.60
C TYR A 166 3.96 -7.30 0.63
N THR A 167 4.81 -8.19 0.13
CA THR A 167 5.60 -7.94 -1.09
C THR A 167 4.91 -8.63 -2.26
N LEU A 168 4.63 -7.89 -3.33
CA LEU A 168 3.99 -8.40 -4.55
C LEU A 168 4.92 -8.20 -5.74
N THR A 169 4.94 -9.19 -6.65
CA THR A 169 5.64 -9.06 -7.94
C THR A 169 4.62 -8.86 -9.04
N VAL A 170 4.75 -7.78 -9.80
CA VAL A 170 3.87 -7.47 -10.94
C VAL A 170 4.71 -7.50 -12.21
N ASN A 171 4.32 -8.34 -13.16
CA ASN A 171 4.96 -8.37 -14.47
C ASN A 171 4.57 -7.13 -15.29
N LYS A 172 5.56 -6.38 -15.79
CA LYS A 172 5.34 -5.14 -16.54
C LYS A 172 4.63 -5.34 -17.88
N SER A 173 4.83 -6.50 -18.52
CA SER A 173 4.27 -6.79 -19.84
C SER A 173 2.83 -7.30 -19.78
N SER A 174 2.53 -8.17 -18.81
CA SER A 174 1.22 -8.83 -18.72
C SER A 174 0.32 -8.27 -17.62
N GLY A 175 0.86 -7.45 -16.71
CA GLY A 175 0.18 -7.01 -15.51
C GLY A 175 -0.11 -8.13 -14.50
N THR A 176 0.43 -9.34 -14.73
CA THR A 176 0.17 -10.49 -13.87
C THR A 176 0.84 -10.32 -12.51
N VAL A 177 0.07 -10.49 -11.44
CA VAL A 177 0.55 -10.52 -10.06
C VAL A 177 1.03 -11.93 -9.73
N SER A 178 2.21 -12.04 -9.15
CA SER A 178 2.84 -13.28 -8.71
C SER A 178 3.62 -13.06 -7.41
N ASN A 179 4.08 -14.16 -6.79
CA ASN A 179 4.92 -14.13 -5.60
C ASN A 179 4.39 -13.20 -4.50
N VAL A 180 3.10 -13.34 -4.18
CA VAL A 180 2.48 -12.62 -3.06
C VAL A 180 3.04 -13.17 -1.75
N LYS A 181 3.94 -12.41 -1.13
CA LYS A 181 4.60 -12.80 0.12
C LYS A 181 4.05 -11.98 1.26
N ASP A 182 3.49 -12.66 2.25
CA ASP A 182 3.15 -12.08 3.54
C ASP A 182 4.44 -11.92 4.37
N ASN A 183 4.73 -10.68 4.79
CA ASN A 183 5.89 -10.35 5.62
C ASN A 183 5.51 -10.07 7.08
N GLY A 184 4.24 -10.27 7.44
CA GLY A 184 3.74 -10.14 8.79
C GLY A 184 3.08 -8.79 9.10
N THR A 185 2.46 -8.76 10.28
CA THR A 185 1.72 -7.61 10.80
C THR A 185 2.67 -6.49 11.21
N TYR A 186 2.46 -5.28 10.70
CA TYR A 186 3.23 -4.08 11.07
C TYR A 186 2.40 -3.08 11.89
N ILE A 187 1.06 -3.18 11.85
CA ILE A 187 0.17 -2.50 12.78
C ILE A 187 -0.73 -3.55 13.43
N GLU A 188 -0.74 -3.58 14.76
CA GLU A 188 -1.67 -4.39 15.54
C GLU A 188 -2.18 -3.57 16.74
N LEU A 189 -3.45 -3.20 16.72
CA LEU A 189 -4.06 -2.32 17.73
C LEU A 189 -5.20 -3.03 18.44
N TYR A 190 -5.09 -3.16 19.76
CA TYR A 190 -6.12 -3.69 20.63
C TYR A 190 -6.86 -2.55 21.34
N ASN A 191 -8.16 -2.42 21.08
CA ASN A 191 -9.02 -1.56 21.88
C ASN A 191 -9.28 -2.18 23.28
N LYS A 192 -9.83 -1.37 24.21
CA LYS A 192 -10.13 -1.81 25.59
C LYS A 192 -11.21 -2.89 25.68
N LYS A 193 -12.06 -3.01 24.65
CA LYS A 193 -13.15 -3.99 24.58
C LYS A 193 -12.72 -5.33 23.96
N CYS A 194 -11.50 -5.42 23.41
CA CYS A 194 -10.99 -6.64 22.81
C CYS A 194 -10.80 -7.73 23.87
N ALA A 195 -11.56 -8.82 23.77
CA ALA A 195 -11.48 -9.93 24.73
C ALA A 195 -10.08 -10.58 24.77
N ASN A 196 -9.38 -10.59 23.63
CA ASN A 196 -8.02 -11.08 23.47
C ASN A 196 -6.94 -10.02 23.77
N ASN A 197 -7.29 -8.86 24.34
CA ASN A 197 -6.31 -7.81 24.63
C ASN A 197 -5.23 -8.35 25.59
N PRO A 198 -3.94 -8.41 25.19
CA PRO A 198 -2.88 -8.95 26.03
C PRO A 198 -2.73 -8.23 27.38
N ARG A 199 -3.15 -6.97 27.47
CA ARG A 199 -3.16 -6.20 28.72
C ARG A 199 -4.24 -6.69 29.69
N LEU A 200 -5.42 -7.08 29.20
CA LEU A 200 -6.49 -7.64 30.04
C LEU A 200 -6.12 -9.02 30.57
N LEU A 201 -5.52 -9.86 29.71
CA LEU A 201 -5.05 -11.20 30.09
C LEU A 201 -3.97 -11.16 31.19
N LYS A 202 -3.11 -10.14 31.18
CA LYS A 202 -2.08 -9.94 32.21
C LYS A 202 -2.68 -9.50 33.56
N ILE A 203 -3.81 -8.80 33.57
CA ILE A 203 -4.49 -8.38 34.80
C ILE A 203 -5.18 -9.59 35.45
N GLN A 204 -5.91 -10.39 34.68
CA GLN A 204 -6.57 -11.60 35.18
C GLN A 204 -5.58 -12.59 35.81
N LYS A 205 -4.42 -12.82 35.16
CA LYS A 205 -3.36 -13.69 35.70
C LYS A 205 -2.70 -13.15 36.98
N LYS A 206 -2.84 -11.85 37.28
CA LYS A 206 -2.25 -11.23 38.48
C LYS A 206 -3.21 -11.24 39.67
N GLU A 207 -4.51 -11.44 39.43
CA GLU A 207 -5.56 -11.43 40.46
C GLU A 207 -5.87 -12.81 41.05
N GLU A 208 -5.26 -13.90 40.57
CA GLU A 208 -5.35 -15.19 41.25
C GLU A 208 -4.67 -15.11 42.63
N PRO A 209 -5.43 -15.25 43.75
CA PRO A 209 -4.84 -15.24 45.08
C PRO A 209 -3.91 -16.45 45.21
N LYS A 210 -2.65 -16.22 45.61
CA LYS A 210 -1.85 -17.31 46.16
C LYS A 210 -2.54 -17.77 47.44
N ASP A 211 -3.10 -18.97 47.44
CA ASP A 211 -3.63 -19.63 48.64
C ASP A 211 -2.63 -19.47 49.79
N GLU A 212 -3.05 -18.77 50.85
CA GLU A 212 -2.23 -18.65 52.05
C GLU A 212 -1.98 -20.04 52.65
N PRO A 213 -0.75 -20.33 53.11
CA PRO A 213 -0.43 -21.65 53.64
C PRO A 213 -1.25 -21.92 54.91
N LYS A 214 -2.14 -22.93 54.83
CA LYS A 214 -2.92 -23.43 55.97
C LYS A 214 -1.98 -23.77 57.13
N LYS A 215 -2.02 -22.98 58.21
CA LYS A 215 -1.37 -23.31 59.49
C LYS A 215 -1.89 -24.65 60.00
N SER A 216 -1.01 -25.63 60.15
CA SER A 216 -1.33 -26.92 60.76
C SER A 216 -1.57 -26.73 62.27
N THR A 217 -2.79 -26.96 62.73
CA THR A 217 -3.12 -27.03 64.15
C THR A 217 -2.59 -28.34 64.72
N LYS A 218 -1.43 -28.33 65.39
CA LYS A 218 -1.00 -29.45 66.24
C LYS A 218 -1.84 -29.44 67.53
N ARG A 219 -2.65 -30.47 67.75
CA ARG A 219 -3.23 -30.78 69.07
C ARG A 219 -2.21 -31.56 69.91
N LYS A 220 -2.01 -31.12 71.15
CA LYS A 220 -1.42 -31.88 72.25
C LYS A 220 -2.47 -32.81 72.84
#